data_AF-A0A954Z282-F1
#
_entry.id   AF-A0A954Z282-F1
#
_cell.length_a   1.000
_cell.length_b   1.000
_cell.length_c   1.000
_cell.angle_alpha   90.00
_cell.angle_beta   90.00
_cell.angle_gamma   90.00
#
_symmetry.space_group_name_H-M   'P 1'
#
loop_
_entity.id
_entity.type
_entity.pdbx_description
1 polymer ?
#
loop_
_entity_poly.entity_id
_entity_poly.type
_entity_poly.pdbx_seq_one_letter_code
_entity_poly.pdbx_strand_id
1 'polypeptide(L)'
;AIRAGAYLDADGKRIENAVLIISKGRIEDIGSELSIPTGVDVLDRSDAVLGPGLVDAHVAMGAMGRTREAANAVEPNADAAAMFNPNHEDFARAVQSGVTTVVLAPSEQQFVGGVTAVVKTGGAIAHRRLGAGPLKLSLTSSAFTLSRTPTSLEGAFAELRSMIAAAKDNTKDDSAFATWARGESAAYVEVNDDAGLTALAEFAREQGVRCVIVHGNLAAERLDASKRFGDGFILGTYEFSDPRRYTRTPAILAEAGLPVALTSNAPRFSTDWLRIGAAIAMRQGLSRSDALKSVTSTPATIAGVSKRVGALSRG
;
A
#
# COMPACT_ATOMS: atom_id res chain seq x y z
N ALA A 1 23.35 6.42 18.12
CA ALA A 1 22.94 5.03 18.36
C ALA A 1 21.68 5.02 19.21
N ILE A 2 20.84 4.00 19.05
CA ILE A 2 19.66 3.76 19.91
C ILE A 2 19.90 2.46 20.67
N ARG A 3 19.77 2.50 21.99
CA ARG A 3 19.67 1.31 22.83
C ARG A 3 18.20 1.05 23.12
N ALA A 4 17.75 -0.20 23.03
CA ALA A 4 16.40 -0.58 23.38
C ALA A 4 16.33 -1.94 24.07
N GLY A 5 15.24 -2.18 24.79
CA GLY A 5 15.05 -3.45 25.51
C GLY A 5 15.01 -4.63 24.55
N ALA A 6 14.38 -4.45 23.38
CA ALA A 6 14.41 -5.42 22.29
C ALA A 6 14.18 -4.77 20.92
N TYR A 7 14.38 -5.53 19.83
CA TYR A 7 13.86 -5.22 18.51
C TYR A 7 13.09 -6.40 17.91
N LEU A 8 12.23 -6.10 16.93
CA LEU A 8 11.55 -7.09 16.11
C LEU A 8 12.34 -7.30 14.81
N ASP A 9 12.70 -8.55 14.52
CA ASP A 9 13.24 -8.91 13.21
C ASP A 9 12.16 -8.92 12.10
N ALA A 10 12.55 -9.29 10.88
CA ALA A 10 11.67 -9.31 9.72
C ALA A 10 10.45 -10.25 9.86
N ASP A 11 10.52 -11.24 10.75
CA ASP A 11 9.45 -12.20 11.02
C ASP A 11 8.69 -11.88 12.31
N GLY A 12 9.04 -10.78 12.99
CA GLY A 12 8.43 -10.36 14.24
C GLY A 12 8.91 -11.12 15.48
N LYS A 13 10.04 -11.83 15.36
CA LYS A 13 10.72 -12.41 16.52
C LYS A 13 11.36 -11.28 17.33
N ARG A 14 11.17 -11.35 18.64
CA ARG A 14 11.76 -10.41 19.59
C ARG A 14 13.20 -10.81 19.89
N ILE A 15 14.12 -9.85 19.78
CA ILE A 15 15.55 -10.02 20.08
C ILE A 15 15.92 -8.97 21.13
N GLU A 16 16.31 -9.42 22.32
CA GLU A 16 16.60 -8.56 23.48
C GLU A 16 17.90 -7.75 23.31
N ASN A 17 18.14 -6.81 24.22
CA ASN A 17 19.36 -6.00 24.33
C ASN A 17 19.74 -5.31 23.01
N ALA A 18 18.74 -4.71 22.37
CA ALA A 18 18.86 -4.17 21.03
C ALA A 18 19.74 -2.92 20.98
N VAL A 19 20.63 -2.89 20.00
CA VAL A 19 21.41 -1.70 19.64
C VAL A 19 21.24 -1.44 18.15
N LEU A 20 20.84 -0.22 17.81
CA LEU A 20 20.69 0.26 16.44
C LEU A 20 21.67 1.42 16.19
N ILE A 21 22.56 1.24 15.23
CA ILE A 21 23.52 2.25 14.79
C ILE A 21 22.98 2.91 13.53
N ILE A 22 22.83 4.23 13.59
CA ILE A 22 22.30 5.04 12.50
C ILE A 22 23.39 6.00 12.05
N SER A 23 23.65 6.03 10.75
CA SER A 23 24.61 6.94 10.13
C SER A 23 24.01 7.51 8.86
N LYS A 24 24.07 8.83 8.70
CA LYS A 24 23.53 9.56 7.53
C LYS A 24 22.08 9.18 7.17
N GLY A 25 21.24 8.98 8.20
CA GLY A 25 19.82 8.65 8.04
C GLY A 25 19.53 7.22 7.59
N ARG A 26 20.52 6.32 7.65
CA ARG A 26 20.43 4.90 7.26
C ARG A 26 20.85 4.00 8.41
N ILE A 27 20.42 2.74 8.35
CA ILE A 27 20.80 1.74 9.35
C ILE A 27 22.17 1.21 8.97
N GLU A 28 23.18 1.55 9.78
CA GLU A 28 24.53 1.03 9.62
C GLU A 28 24.65 -0.37 10.22
N ASP A 29 24.10 -0.56 11.42
CA ASP A 29 24.05 -1.86 12.08
C ASP A 29 22.86 -2.01 13.03
N ILE A 30 22.41 -3.25 13.23
CA ILE A 30 21.40 -3.60 14.23
C ILE A 30 21.65 -5.01 14.75
N GLY A 31 21.53 -5.19 16.06
CA GLY A 31 21.71 -6.49 16.69
C GLY A 31 21.56 -6.44 18.20
N SER A 32 21.77 -7.59 18.83
CA SER A 32 21.86 -7.73 20.29
C SER A 32 23.27 -7.35 20.75
N GLU A 33 23.35 -6.52 21.79
CA GLU A 33 24.61 -6.20 22.50
C GLU A 33 25.75 -5.67 21.61
N LEU A 34 25.41 -4.96 20.52
CA LEU A 34 26.44 -4.35 19.67
C LEU A 34 27.23 -3.29 20.44
N SER A 35 28.55 -3.28 20.24
CA SER A 35 29.41 -2.22 20.75
C SER A 35 29.06 -0.89 20.09
N ILE A 36 28.75 0.12 20.90
CA ILE A 36 28.47 1.47 20.40
C ILE A 36 29.81 2.18 20.14
N PRO A 37 30.04 2.75 18.94
CA PRO A 37 31.25 3.51 18.64
C PRO A 37 31.42 4.73 19.57
N THR A 38 32.66 5.10 19.85
CA THR A 38 32.97 6.29 20.65
C THR A 38 32.53 7.58 19.94
N GLY A 39 32.08 8.57 20.71
CA GLY A 39 31.69 9.89 20.18
C GLY A 39 30.34 9.93 19.46
N VAL A 40 29.52 8.88 19.58
CA VAL A 40 28.17 8.83 19.00
C VAL A 40 27.13 9.14 20.07
N ASP A 41 26.19 10.04 19.76
CA ASP A 41 25.04 10.33 20.65
C ASP A 41 24.21 9.06 20.87
N VAL A 42 23.90 8.77 22.14
CA VAL A 42 23.10 7.59 22.52
C VAL A 42 21.73 8.03 23.00
N LEU A 43 20.70 7.54 22.30
CA LEU A 43 19.32 7.60 22.76
C LEU A 43 19.00 6.29 23.48
N ASP A 44 18.86 6.33 24.80
CA ASP A 44 18.50 5.16 25.60
C ASP A 44 16.97 5.01 25.69
N ARG A 45 16.47 3.91 25.15
CA ARG A 45 15.07 3.45 25.17
C ARG A 45 14.98 2.00 25.62
N SER A 46 15.77 1.63 26.61
CA SER A 46 15.78 0.29 27.21
C SER A 46 14.40 -0.16 27.74
N ASP A 47 13.45 0.79 27.89
CA ASP A 47 12.03 0.58 28.21
C ASP A 47 11.16 0.13 27.03
N ALA A 48 11.69 0.15 25.80
CA ALA A 48 10.91 0.00 24.58
C ALA A 48 11.35 -1.18 23.70
N VAL A 49 10.48 -1.54 22.76
CA VAL A 49 10.75 -2.49 21.67
C VAL A 49 10.83 -1.73 20.35
N LEU A 50 11.94 -1.86 19.64
CA LEU A 50 12.11 -1.28 18.31
C LEU A 50 11.42 -2.13 17.25
N GLY A 51 10.68 -1.48 16.36
CA GLY A 51 10.13 -2.10 15.16
C GLY A 51 10.38 -1.21 13.94
N PRO A 52 10.30 -1.77 12.72
CA PRO A 52 10.27 -0.94 11.52
C PRO A 52 9.07 -0.01 11.58
N GLY A 53 9.23 1.22 11.09
CA GLY A 53 8.10 2.14 10.95
C GLY A 53 7.03 1.55 10.03
N LEU A 54 5.76 1.68 10.41
CA LEU A 54 4.66 1.10 9.65
C LEU A 54 4.52 1.79 8.29
N VAL A 55 4.04 1.04 7.30
CA VAL A 55 3.80 1.49 5.93
C VAL A 55 2.33 1.27 5.61
N ASP A 56 1.60 2.36 5.36
CA ASP A 56 0.21 2.29 4.92
C ASP A 56 0.14 2.26 3.39
N ALA A 57 -0.46 1.21 2.85
CA ALA A 57 -0.39 0.89 1.43
C ALA A 57 -1.32 1.73 0.55
N HIS A 58 -2.32 2.42 1.11
CA HIS A 58 -3.34 3.13 0.34
C HIS A 58 -4.12 4.15 1.17
N VAL A 59 -3.83 5.45 1.02
CA VAL A 59 -4.55 6.49 1.75
C VAL A 59 -4.87 7.71 0.88
N ALA A 60 -5.92 8.43 1.24
CA ALA A 60 -6.28 9.75 0.71
C ALA A 60 -5.94 10.89 1.69
N MET A 61 -5.03 10.62 2.63
CA MET A 61 -4.64 11.50 3.73
C MET A 61 -4.04 12.83 3.25
N GLY A 62 -4.63 13.97 3.65
CA GLY A 62 -4.15 15.31 3.28
C GLY A 62 -4.61 15.81 1.91
N ALA A 63 -5.52 15.10 1.22
CA ALA A 63 -5.97 15.47 -0.13
C ALA A 63 -6.90 16.68 -0.18
N MET A 64 -7.54 17.04 0.95
CA MET A 64 -8.49 18.16 1.01
C MET A 64 -9.59 18.09 -0.07
N GLY A 65 -10.08 16.88 -0.38
CA GLY A 65 -11.10 16.64 -1.41
C GLY A 65 -10.61 16.65 -2.86
N ARG A 66 -9.29 16.79 -3.10
CA ARG A 66 -8.68 16.92 -4.44
C ARG A 66 -8.24 15.60 -5.06
N THR A 67 -8.79 14.47 -4.62
CA THR A 67 -8.39 13.13 -5.07
C THR A 67 -8.99 12.69 -6.41
N ARG A 68 -9.81 13.52 -7.06
CA ARG A 68 -10.48 13.19 -8.33
C ARG A 68 -10.64 14.42 -9.21
N GLU A 69 -10.66 14.20 -10.52
CA GLU A 69 -11.16 15.14 -11.52
C GLU A 69 -12.61 14.74 -11.85
N ALA A 70 -13.54 15.71 -11.78
CA ALA A 70 -14.96 15.43 -11.95
C ALA A 70 -15.36 15.30 -13.42
N ALA A 71 -14.74 16.09 -14.31
CA ALA A 71 -15.10 16.11 -15.73
C ALA A 71 -14.49 14.94 -16.51
N ASN A 72 -13.28 14.51 -16.13
CA ASN A 72 -12.52 13.48 -16.84
C ASN A 72 -12.33 12.24 -15.96
N ALA A 73 -12.78 11.08 -16.45
CA ALA A 73 -12.58 9.80 -15.76
C ALA A 73 -11.17 9.24 -15.90
N VAL A 74 -10.41 9.75 -16.88
CA VAL A 74 -9.14 9.20 -17.29
C VAL A 74 -8.04 10.24 -17.16
N GLU A 75 -7.21 10.10 -16.12
CA GLU A 75 -6.10 10.99 -15.79
C GLU A 75 -4.80 10.19 -15.53
N PRO A 76 -4.30 9.42 -16.51
CA PRO A 76 -3.19 8.47 -16.32
C PRO A 76 -1.87 9.11 -15.90
N ASN A 77 -1.69 10.40 -16.18
CA ASN A 77 -0.47 11.16 -15.89
C ASN A 77 -0.60 12.05 -14.66
N ALA A 78 -1.76 12.06 -13.98
CA ALA A 78 -1.92 12.82 -12.76
C ALA A 78 -0.99 12.29 -11.67
N ASP A 79 -0.22 13.18 -11.03
CA ASP A 79 0.62 12.82 -9.90
C ASP A 79 -0.17 13.04 -8.61
N ALA A 80 -0.44 11.95 -7.89
CA ALA A 80 -1.11 11.99 -6.61
C ALA A 80 -0.46 13.05 -5.71
N ALA A 81 0.87 13.15 -5.64
CA ALA A 81 1.57 14.09 -4.74
C ALA A 81 1.11 15.55 -4.88
N ALA A 82 0.69 15.98 -6.08
CA ALA A 82 0.21 17.34 -6.33
C ALA A 82 -1.16 17.63 -5.72
N MET A 83 -1.93 16.61 -5.36
CA MET A 83 -3.28 16.70 -4.79
C MET A 83 -3.25 16.88 -3.27
N PHE A 84 -2.12 16.65 -2.61
CA PHE A 84 -2.04 16.58 -1.15
C PHE A 84 -1.27 17.75 -0.54
N ASN A 85 -1.75 18.22 0.63
CA ASN A 85 -1.04 19.17 1.45
C ASN A 85 -0.09 18.44 2.42
N PRO A 86 1.24 18.54 2.25
CA PRO A 86 2.21 17.86 3.12
C PRO A 86 2.25 18.42 4.56
N ASN A 87 1.64 19.58 4.80
CA ASN A 87 1.47 20.18 6.13
C ASN A 87 0.16 19.80 6.81
N HIS A 88 -0.68 18.95 6.18
CA HIS A 88 -1.95 18.57 6.77
C HIS A 88 -1.76 17.83 8.11
N GLU A 89 -2.65 18.07 9.07
CA GLU A 89 -2.55 17.52 10.43
C GLU A 89 -2.52 15.99 10.48
N ASP A 90 -3.11 15.34 9.47
CA ASP A 90 -3.10 13.88 9.39
C ASP A 90 -1.69 13.29 9.32
N PHE A 91 -0.71 14.00 8.75
CA PHE A 91 0.68 13.54 8.73
C PHE A 91 1.26 13.44 10.14
N ALA A 92 0.90 14.36 11.03
CA ALA A 92 1.29 14.30 12.45
C ALA A 92 0.59 13.14 13.17
N ARG A 93 -0.70 12.90 12.87
CA ARG A 93 -1.45 11.74 13.40
C ARG A 93 -0.83 10.41 12.95
N ALA A 94 -0.43 10.30 11.69
CA ALA A 94 0.28 9.13 11.16
C ALA A 94 1.57 8.84 11.94
N VAL A 95 2.39 9.88 12.20
CA VAL A 95 3.62 9.72 13.00
C VAL A 95 3.30 9.24 14.42
N GLN A 96 2.28 9.80 15.06
CA GLN A 96 1.85 9.41 16.41
C GLN A 96 1.35 7.95 16.47
N SER A 97 0.73 7.46 15.40
CA SER A 97 0.28 6.06 15.31
C SER A 97 1.38 5.08 14.87
N GLY A 98 2.62 5.56 14.66
CA GLY A 98 3.76 4.75 14.21
C GLY A 98 3.83 4.51 12.70
N VAL A 99 2.94 5.13 11.92
CA VAL A 99 2.94 5.10 10.45
C VAL A 99 3.96 6.11 9.95
N THR A 100 5.06 5.60 9.39
CA THR A 100 6.18 6.44 8.95
C THR A 100 6.23 6.64 7.43
N THR A 101 5.49 5.82 6.69
CA THR A 101 5.41 5.86 5.23
C THR A 101 3.96 5.60 4.81
N VAL A 102 3.49 6.32 3.81
CA VAL A 102 2.16 6.10 3.21
C VAL A 102 2.25 6.13 1.69
N VAL A 103 1.32 5.44 1.04
CA VAL A 103 1.05 5.58 -0.39
C VAL A 103 -0.17 6.46 -0.57
N LEU A 104 0.04 7.69 -1.02
CA LEU A 104 -1.02 8.62 -1.36
C LEU A 104 -1.66 8.19 -2.68
N ALA A 105 -2.97 7.96 -2.67
CA ALA A 105 -3.70 7.40 -3.79
C ALA A 105 -4.86 8.29 -4.26
N PRO A 106 -5.13 8.32 -5.57
CA PRO A 106 -6.37 8.87 -6.13
C PRO A 106 -7.63 8.18 -5.59
N SER A 107 -8.77 8.84 -5.75
CA SER A 107 -10.07 8.36 -5.26
C SER A 107 -10.54 7.09 -5.94
N GLU A 108 -11.29 6.25 -5.20
CA GLU A 108 -12.12 5.16 -5.74
C GLU A 108 -13.14 5.64 -6.79
N GLN A 109 -13.47 6.93 -6.83
CA GLN A 109 -14.39 7.51 -7.81
C GLN A 109 -13.72 7.87 -9.14
N GLN A 110 -12.41 7.65 -9.26
CA GLN A 110 -11.67 7.95 -10.48
C GLN A 110 -11.27 6.67 -11.19
N PHE A 111 -11.77 6.49 -12.42
CA PHE A 111 -11.59 5.26 -13.20
C PHE A 111 -10.11 5.00 -13.51
N VAL A 112 -9.40 5.97 -14.10
CA VAL A 112 -7.94 5.98 -14.20
C VAL A 112 -7.44 7.22 -13.46
N GLY A 113 -6.92 7.04 -12.24
CA GLY A 113 -6.61 8.14 -11.33
C GLY A 113 -5.20 8.71 -11.40
N GLY A 114 -4.33 8.06 -12.16
CA GLY A 114 -2.94 8.45 -12.30
C GLY A 114 -2.03 7.73 -11.31
N VAL A 115 -0.86 8.32 -11.09
CA VAL A 115 0.27 7.71 -10.40
C VAL A 115 0.21 8.02 -8.91
N THR A 116 0.25 6.98 -8.07
CA THR A 116 0.32 7.15 -6.61
C THR A 116 1.66 7.76 -6.19
N ALA A 117 1.72 8.29 -4.96
CA ALA A 117 2.96 8.86 -4.42
C ALA A 117 3.35 8.21 -3.09
N VAL A 118 4.58 7.72 -3.01
CA VAL A 118 5.11 7.12 -1.78
C VAL A 118 5.83 8.20 -0.97
N VAL A 119 5.36 8.48 0.24
CA VAL A 119 5.88 9.59 1.07
C VAL A 119 6.15 9.15 2.51
N LYS A 120 7.18 9.73 3.12
CA LYS A 120 7.39 9.70 4.56
C LYS A 120 6.42 10.64 5.25
N THR A 121 5.95 10.26 6.43
CA THR A 121 4.98 11.06 7.19
C THR A 121 5.62 12.10 8.10
N GLY A 122 6.84 11.83 8.57
CA GLY A 122 7.66 12.72 9.38
C GLY A 122 8.87 13.31 8.64
N GLY A 123 9.63 14.16 9.33
CA GLY A 123 10.85 14.79 8.79
C GLY A 123 10.57 16.02 7.92
N ALA A 124 11.61 16.56 7.29
CA ALA A 124 11.51 17.76 6.43
C ALA A 124 10.76 17.47 5.13
N ILE A 125 9.79 18.30 4.78
CA ILE A 125 8.87 18.10 3.64
C ILE A 125 9.60 17.91 2.32
N ALA A 126 10.65 18.70 2.07
CA ALA A 126 11.48 18.62 0.88
C ALA A 126 12.10 17.23 0.63
N HIS A 127 12.15 16.38 1.65
CA HIS A 127 12.76 15.04 1.59
C HIS A 127 11.78 13.91 1.88
N ARG A 128 10.48 14.21 2.04
CA ARG A 128 9.47 13.19 2.37
C ARG A 128 9.14 12.28 1.20
N ARG A 129 9.14 12.77 -0.04
CA ARG A 129 8.80 11.95 -1.21
C ARG A 129 9.89 10.91 -1.45
N LEU A 130 9.51 9.63 -1.38
CA LEU A 130 10.38 8.50 -1.70
C LEU A 130 10.41 8.19 -3.19
N GLY A 131 9.28 8.42 -3.88
CA GLY A 131 9.16 8.22 -5.32
C GLY A 131 7.71 8.25 -5.80
N ALA A 132 7.53 8.01 -7.09
CA ALA A 132 6.25 7.61 -7.66
C ALA A 132 5.95 6.15 -7.28
N GLY A 133 4.68 5.84 -7.04
CA GLY A 133 4.20 4.48 -6.83
C GLY A 133 3.46 3.93 -8.06
N PRO A 134 2.71 2.83 -7.89
CA PRO A 134 1.90 2.24 -8.95
C PRO A 134 0.82 3.18 -9.51
N LEU A 135 0.41 2.93 -10.76
CA LEU A 135 -0.81 3.52 -11.35
C LEU A 135 -2.03 3.06 -10.54
N LYS A 136 -3.00 3.95 -10.29
CA LYS A 136 -4.26 3.61 -9.63
C LYS A 136 -5.43 3.64 -10.62
N LEU A 137 -6.20 2.56 -10.59
CA LEU A 137 -7.46 2.36 -11.31
C LEU A 137 -8.57 2.04 -10.31
N SER A 138 -9.81 2.36 -10.67
CA SER A 138 -10.99 1.93 -9.93
C SER A 138 -12.03 1.34 -10.86
N LEU A 139 -12.47 0.12 -10.54
CA LEU A 139 -13.57 -0.58 -11.21
C LEU A 139 -14.79 -0.72 -10.31
N THR A 140 -14.86 0.09 -9.24
CA THR A 140 -16.03 0.13 -8.36
C THR A 140 -17.16 0.90 -9.03
N SER A 141 -18.40 0.61 -8.61
CA SER A 141 -19.58 1.35 -9.09
C SER A 141 -19.49 2.87 -8.88
N SER A 142 -18.69 3.33 -7.92
CA SER A 142 -18.49 4.76 -7.63
C SER A 142 -17.64 5.49 -8.70
N ALA A 143 -16.85 4.75 -9.47
CA ALA A 143 -16.12 5.29 -10.62
C ALA A 143 -17.03 5.53 -11.83
N PHE A 144 -18.17 4.83 -11.88
CA PHE A 144 -19.11 4.84 -13.00
C PHE A 144 -20.25 5.81 -12.76
N THR A 145 -20.27 6.90 -13.53
CA THR A 145 -21.24 7.99 -13.34
C THR A 145 -21.97 8.27 -14.63
N LEU A 146 -23.24 8.64 -14.59
CA LEU A 146 -24.04 8.91 -15.80
C LEU A 146 -23.54 10.14 -16.60
N SER A 147 -22.73 11.00 -16.00
CA SER A 147 -22.26 12.26 -16.59
C SER A 147 -20.98 12.14 -17.43
N ARG A 148 -20.29 11.00 -17.42
CA ARG A 148 -19.06 10.75 -18.19
C ARG A 148 -18.83 9.25 -18.35
N THR A 149 -18.12 8.84 -19.40
CA THR A 149 -17.72 7.44 -19.57
C THR A 149 -16.54 7.08 -18.67
N PRO A 150 -16.41 5.81 -18.23
CA PRO A 150 -17.35 4.71 -18.42
C PRO A 150 -18.55 4.76 -17.44
N THR A 151 -19.69 4.22 -17.87
CA THR A 151 -20.94 4.18 -17.08
C THR A 151 -21.26 2.78 -16.53
N SER A 152 -20.48 1.76 -16.89
CA SER A 152 -20.57 0.39 -16.38
C SER A 152 -19.19 -0.29 -16.38
N LEU A 153 -19.11 -1.45 -15.72
CA LEU A 153 -17.90 -2.26 -15.69
C LEU A 153 -17.50 -2.77 -17.08
N GLU A 154 -18.47 -3.21 -17.89
CA GLU A 154 -18.23 -3.67 -19.26
C GLU A 154 -17.72 -2.53 -20.14
N GLY A 155 -18.31 -1.33 -20.01
CA GLY A 155 -17.84 -0.13 -20.69
C GLY A 155 -16.41 0.23 -20.28
N ALA A 156 -16.10 0.12 -18.99
CA ALA A 156 -14.75 0.34 -18.46
C ALA A 156 -13.74 -0.65 -19.07
N PHE A 157 -14.06 -1.94 -19.16
CA PHE A 157 -13.17 -2.90 -19.81
C PHE A 157 -13.02 -2.65 -21.31
N ALA A 158 -14.08 -2.23 -22.01
CA ALA A 158 -13.99 -1.87 -23.42
C ALA A 158 -13.05 -0.67 -23.63
N GLU A 159 -13.17 0.36 -22.80
CA GLU A 159 -12.31 1.55 -22.82
C GLU A 159 -10.85 1.19 -22.50
N LEU A 160 -10.60 0.38 -21.46
CA LEU A 160 -9.24 -0.10 -21.16
C LEU A 160 -8.65 -0.91 -22.30
N ARG A 161 -9.42 -1.77 -23.00
CA ARG A 161 -8.91 -2.51 -24.17
C ARG A 161 -8.40 -1.57 -25.25
N SER A 162 -9.18 -0.54 -25.59
CA SER A 162 -8.78 0.47 -26.58
C SER A 162 -7.54 1.24 -26.13
N MET A 163 -7.49 1.67 -24.88
CA MET A 163 -6.33 2.40 -24.33
C MET A 163 -5.07 1.53 -24.28
N ILE A 164 -5.18 0.26 -23.86
CA ILE A 164 -4.07 -0.69 -23.78
C ILE A 164 -3.52 -0.98 -25.18
N ALA A 165 -4.39 -1.17 -26.18
CA ALA A 165 -3.97 -1.37 -27.57
C ALA A 165 -3.16 -0.17 -28.08
N ALA A 166 -3.69 1.05 -27.91
CA ALA A 166 -2.99 2.27 -28.31
C ALA A 166 -1.63 2.45 -27.60
N ALA A 167 -1.56 2.14 -26.30
CA ALA A 167 -0.33 2.22 -25.53
C ALA A 167 0.72 1.17 -25.93
N LYS A 168 0.29 -0.02 -26.37
CA LYS A 168 1.18 -1.06 -26.91
C LYS A 168 1.74 -0.69 -28.28
N ASP A 169 0.94 0.00 -29.11
CA ASP A 169 1.38 0.47 -30.43
C ASP A 169 2.40 1.61 -30.32
N ASN A 170 2.28 2.48 -29.31
CA ASN A 170 3.23 3.56 -29.06
C ASN A 170 4.37 3.15 -28.11
N THR A 171 5.36 2.44 -28.63
CA THR A 171 6.51 1.94 -27.84
C THR A 171 7.42 3.01 -27.25
N LYS A 172 7.26 4.28 -27.64
CA LYS A 172 8.01 5.41 -27.08
C LYS A 172 7.35 6.02 -25.85
N ASP A 173 6.11 5.65 -25.55
CA ASP A 173 5.39 6.11 -24.36
C ASP A 173 5.90 5.37 -23.12
N ASP A 174 6.54 6.12 -22.23
CA ASP A 174 7.07 5.67 -20.95
C ASP A 174 6.19 6.08 -19.76
N SER A 175 4.97 6.53 -20.01
CA SER A 175 3.99 6.82 -18.95
C SER A 175 3.68 5.56 -18.12
N ALA A 176 3.26 5.78 -16.87
CA ALA A 176 2.89 4.69 -15.97
C ALA A 176 1.78 3.80 -16.55
N PHE A 177 0.84 4.39 -17.30
CA PHE A 177 -0.20 3.64 -18.01
C PHE A 177 0.39 2.77 -19.11
N ALA A 178 1.31 3.29 -19.93
CA ALA A 178 1.92 2.51 -21.00
C ALA A 178 2.80 1.36 -20.48
N THR A 179 3.58 1.61 -19.42
CA THR A 179 4.34 0.55 -18.71
C THR A 179 3.41 -0.53 -18.15
N TRP A 180 2.29 -0.15 -17.53
CA TRP A 180 1.30 -1.11 -17.02
C TRP A 180 0.63 -1.89 -18.16
N ALA A 181 0.24 -1.20 -19.24
CA ALA A 181 -0.41 -1.80 -20.41
C ALA A 181 0.48 -2.87 -21.07
N ARG A 182 1.80 -2.72 -21.01
CA ARG A 182 2.78 -3.71 -21.48
C ARG A 182 3.09 -4.82 -20.46
N GLY A 183 2.52 -4.78 -19.27
CA GLY A 183 2.74 -5.76 -18.20
C GLY A 183 4.06 -5.60 -17.45
N GLU A 184 4.76 -4.49 -17.64
CA GLU A 184 6.07 -4.21 -17.04
C GLU A 184 5.93 -3.80 -15.56
N SER A 185 4.80 -3.21 -15.19
CA SER A 185 4.44 -2.83 -13.82
C SER A 185 3.05 -3.33 -13.44
N ALA A 186 2.77 -3.40 -12.13
CA ALA A 186 1.43 -3.65 -11.63
C ALA A 186 0.70 -2.33 -11.36
N ALA A 187 -0.61 -2.29 -11.62
CA ALA A 187 -1.47 -1.19 -11.18
C ALA A 187 -2.22 -1.58 -9.90
N TYR A 188 -2.49 -0.60 -9.05
CA TYR A 188 -3.48 -0.71 -7.99
C TYR A 188 -4.86 -0.65 -8.64
N VAL A 189 -5.64 -1.72 -8.51
CA VAL A 189 -6.99 -1.79 -9.07
C VAL A 189 -7.97 -1.98 -7.94
N GLU A 190 -8.84 -1.00 -7.75
CA GLU A 190 -9.90 -1.11 -6.76
C GLU A 190 -11.09 -1.89 -7.30
N VAL A 191 -11.49 -2.92 -6.57
CA VAL A 191 -12.66 -3.74 -6.85
C VAL A 191 -13.18 -4.29 -5.53
N ASN A 192 -14.50 -4.17 -5.30
CA ASN A 192 -15.11 -4.40 -4.01
C ASN A 192 -16.17 -5.52 -4.00
N ASP A 193 -16.45 -6.12 -5.16
CA ASP A 193 -17.37 -7.24 -5.30
C ASP A 193 -16.71 -8.46 -5.97
N ASP A 194 -17.41 -9.60 -5.90
CA ASP A 194 -16.93 -10.88 -6.39
C ASP A 194 -16.98 -10.98 -7.92
N ALA A 195 -18.05 -10.47 -8.54
CA ALA A 195 -18.23 -10.46 -9.99
C ALA A 195 -17.14 -9.64 -10.70
N GLY A 196 -16.87 -8.43 -10.20
CA GLY A 196 -15.83 -7.56 -10.71
C GLY A 196 -14.44 -8.14 -10.52
N LEU A 197 -14.16 -8.79 -9.39
CA LEU A 197 -12.88 -9.46 -9.15
C LEU A 197 -12.65 -10.61 -10.15
N THR A 198 -13.67 -11.43 -10.41
CA THR A 198 -13.60 -12.50 -11.41
C THR A 198 -13.42 -11.95 -12.83
N ALA A 199 -14.20 -10.94 -13.21
CA ALA A 199 -14.09 -10.30 -14.53
C ALA A 199 -12.71 -9.64 -14.73
N LEU A 200 -12.17 -8.99 -13.69
CA LEU A 200 -10.82 -8.42 -13.71
C LEU A 200 -9.75 -9.50 -13.87
N ALA A 201 -9.90 -10.68 -13.25
CA ALA A 201 -8.93 -11.76 -13.39
C ALA A 201 -8.87 -12.27 -14.84
N GLU A 202 -10.03 -12.42 -15.49
CA GLU A 202 -10.12 -12.78 -16.91
C GLU A 202 -9.52 -11.69 -17.81
N PHE A 203 -9.91 -10.44 -17.58
CA PHE A 203 -9.36 -9.29 -18.30
C PHE A 203 -7.84 -9.20 -18.18
N ALA A 204 -7.30 -9.33 -16.95
CA ALA A 204 -5.87 -9.27 -16.70
C ALA A 204 -5.11 -10.40 -17.37
N ARG A 205 -5.71 -11.59 -17.48
CA ARG A 205 -5.16 -12.71 -18.24
C ARG A 205 -5.14 -12.42 -19.75
N GLU A 206 -6.25 -11.90 -20.29
CA GLU A 206 -6.38 -11.57 -21.71
C GLU A 206 -5.43 -10.46 -22.16
N GLN A 207 -5.34 -9.38 -21.37
CA GLN A 207 -4.55 -8.20 -21.74
C GLN A 207 -3.07 -8.32 -21.36
N GLY A 208 -2.71 -9.32 -20.55
CA GLY A 208 -1.33 -9.49 -20.04
C GLY A 208 -0.93 -8.44 -19.01
N VAL A 209 -1.90 -7.78 -18.36
CA VAL A 209 -1.64 -6.74 -17.36
C VAL A 209 -1.52 -7.33 -15.95
N ARG A 210 -0.79 -6.62 -15.08
CA ARG A 210 -0.53 -6.99 -13.69
C ARG A 210 -1.32 -6.10 -12.75
N CYS A 211 -1.87 -6.67 -11.68
CA CYS A 211 -2.76 -5.96 -10.78
C CYS A 211 -2.47 -6.29 -9.31
N VAL A 212 -2.48 -5.25 -8.48
CA VAL A 212 -2.60 -5.33 -7.02
C VAL A 212 -4.05 -4.97 -6.68
N ILE A 213 -4.76 -5.85 -5.98
CA ILE A 213 -6.17 -5.62 -5.67
C ILE A 213 -6.29 -4.74 -4.43
N VAL A 214 -7.03 -3.63 -4.54
CA VAL A 214 -7.29 -2.71 -3.43
C VAL A 214 -8.73 -2.89 -2.93
N HIS A 215 -8.90 -2.94 -1.61
CA HIS A 215 -10.19 -3.09 -0.90
C HIS A 215 -10.98 -4.38 -1.24
N GLY A 216 -10.35 -5.35 -1.91
CA GLY A 216 -10.91 -6.66 -2.27
C GLY A 216 -11.10 -7.62 -1.09
N ASN A 217 -11.82 -7.20 -0.06
CA ASN A 217 -12.05 -7.96 1.18
C ASN A 217 -12.80 -9.28 0.96
N LEU A 218 -13.37 -9.49 -0.23
CA LEU A 218 -14.03 -10.72 -0.68
C LEU A 218 -13.13 -11.65 -1.51
N ALA A 219 -11.85 -11.31 -1.73
CA ALA A 219 -10.96 -12.06 -2.61
C ALA A 219 -10.80 -13.55 -2.22
N ALA A 220 -10.98 -13.90 -0.95
CA ALA A 220 -10.95 -15.30 -0.50
C ALA A 220 -12.13 -16.14 -1.02
N GLU A 221 -13.29 -15.53 -1.29
CA GLU A 221 -14.47 -16.22 -1.86
C GLU A 221 -14.26 -16.63 -3.32
N ARG A 222 -13.24 -16.08 -3.97
CA ARG A 222 -12.86 -16.32 -5.36
C ARG A 222 -11.36 -16.64 -5.44
N LEU A 223 -10.85 -17.46 -4.52
CA LEU A 223 -9.42 -17.72 -4.36
C LEU A 223 -8.72 -18.12 -5.68
N ASP A 224 -9.36 -18.93 -6.52
CA ASP A 224 -8.78 -19.34 -7.80
C ASP A 224 -8.62 -18.17 -8.78
N ALA A 225 -9.58 -17.26 -8.84
CA ALA A 225 -9.43 -16.00 -9.59
C ALA A 225 -8.36 -15.12 -8.93
N SER A 226 -8.36 -15.04 -7.59
CA SER A 226 -7.40 -14.24 -6.83
C SER A 226 -5.93 -14.65 -7.04
N LYS A 227 -5.66 -15.93 -7.33
CA LYS A 227 -4.30 -16.38 -7.70
C LYS A 227 -3.74 -15.68 -8.94
N ARG A 228 -4.58 -15.04 -9.76
CA ARG A 228 -4.12 -14.20 -10.88
C ARG A 228 -3.37 -12.95 -10.41
N PHE A 229 -3.66 -12.45 -9.22
CA PHE A 229 -3.13 -11.21 -8.67
C PHE A 229 -1.93 -11.47 -7.74
N GLY A 230 -0.91 -12.15 -8.27
CA GLY A 230 0.31 -12.50 -7.53
C GLY A 230 1.14 -11.31 -7.07
N ASP A 231 0.88 -10.11 -7.59
CA ASP A 231 1.53 -8.86 -7.16
C ASP A 231 1.04 -8.38 -5.79
N GLY A 232 -0.14 -8.82 -5.35
CA GLY A 232 -0.59 -8.66 -3.96
C GLY A 232 -1.98 -8.06 -3.79
N PHE A 233 -2.36 -7.92 -2.54
CA PHE A 233 -3.66 -7.44 -2.08
C PHE A 233 -3.46 -6.38 -1.00
N ILE A 234 -4.20 -5.28 -1.10
CA ILE A 234 -4.29 -4.23 -0.08
C ILE A 234 -5.70 -4.31 0.50
N LEU A 235 -5.80 -4.83 1.72
CA LEU A 235 -7.06 -5.16 2.37
C LEU A 235 -7.37 -4.28 3.59
N GLY A 236 -8.59 -4.42 4.09
CA GLY A 236 -9.16 -3.57 5.13
C GLY A 236 -9.83 -2.32 4.52
N THR A 237 -10.12 -1.30 5.32
CA THR A 237 -10.06 -1.29 6.79
C THR A 237 -11.06 -2.28 7.39
N TYR A 238 -10.74 -2.87 8.54
CA TYR A 238 -11.63 -3.81 9.24
C TYR A 238 -12.18 -3.20 10.51
N GLU A 239 -13.48 -3.30 10.70
CA GLU A 239 -14.20 -2.94 11.91
C GLU A 239 -14.64 -4.20 12.68
N PHE A 240 -14.94 -4.06 13.97
CA PHE A 240 -15.39 -5.20 14.80
C PHE A 240 -16.73 -5.79 14.33
N SER A 241 -17.55 -4.98 13.68
CA SER A 241 -18.84 -5.38 13.11
C SER A 241 -18.74 -6.03 11.73
N ASP A 242 -17.55 -6.02 11.11
CA ASP A 242 -17.41 -6.57 9.77
C ASP A 242 -17.69 -8.08 9.75
N PRO A 243 -18.28 -8.58 8.65
CA PRO A 243 -18.45 -10.01 8.46
C PRO A 243 -17.13 -10.76 8.59
N ARG A 244 -17.14 -11.91 9.29
CA ARG A 244 -15.94 -12.75 9.46
C ARG A 244 -15.28 -13.11 8.12
N ARG A 245 -16.08 -13.32 7.07
CA ARG A 245 -15.57 -13.59 5.72
C ARG A 245 -14.62 -12.50 5.20
N TYR A 246 -14.80 -11.22 5.57
CA TYR A 246 -13.89 -10.14 5.19
C TYR A 246 -12.61 -10.18 6.01
N THR A 247 -12.77 -10.27 7.33
CA THR A 247 -11.65 -10.22 8.27
C THR A 247 -10.77 -11.48 8.25
N ARG A 248 -11.26 -12.61 7.70
CA ARG A 248 -10.49 -13.85 7.46
C ARG A 248 -9.73 -13.85 6.14
N THR A 249 -10.10 -12.99 5.18
CA THR A 249 -9.46 -12.93 3.86
C THR A 249 -7.93 -12.80 3.92
N PRO A 250 -7.33 -11.94 4.77
CA PRO A 250 -5.88 -11.86 4.88
C PRO A 250 -5.21 -13.20 5.18
N ALA A 251 -5.79 -13.98 6.10
CA ALA A 251 -5.24 -15.27 6.51
C ALA A 251 -5.31 -16.30 5.36
N ILE A 252 -6.44 -16.35 4.66
CA ILE A 252 -6.65 -17.29 3.55
C ILE A 252 -5.72 -16.98 2.37
N LEU A 253 -5.55 -15.69 2.03
CA LEU A 253 -4.65 -15.29 0.96
C LEU A 253 -3.19 -15.55 1.33
N ALA A 254 -2.78 -15.26 2.57
CA ALA A 254 -1.43 -15.54 3.06
C ALA A 254 -1.12 -17.05 3.06
N GLU A 255 -2.06 -17.90 3.48
CA GLU A 255 -1.95 -19.36 3.42
C GLU A 255 -1.79 -19.87 1.97
N ALA A 256 -2.43 -19.19 1.01
CA ALA A 256 -2.26 -19.45 -0.42
C ALA A 256 -0.97 -18.89 -1.02
N GLY A 257 -0.09 -18.26 -0.21
CA GLY A 257 1.17 -17.68 -0.64
C GLY A 257 1.03 -16.33 -1.37
N LEU A 258 -0.12 -15.67 -1.28
CA LEU A 258 -0.36 -14.38 -1.92
C LEU A 258 0.07 -13.23 -1.01
N PRO A 259 0.78 -12.20 -1.52
CA PRO A 259 1.19 -11.06 -0.70
C PRO A 259 -0.01 -10.26 -0.19
N VAL A 260 -0.08 -10.05 1.12
CA VAL A 260 -1.14 -9.25 1.76
C VAL A 260 -0.54 -8.06 2.49
N ALA A 261 -1.02 -6.87 2.12
CA ALA A 261 -0.85 -5.62 2.84
C ALA A 261 -2.18 -5.15 3.43
N LEU A 262 -2.12 -4.34 4.48
CA LEU A 262 -3.29 -3.70 5.08
C LEU A 262 -3.24 -2.20 4.89
N THR A 263 -4.41 -1.56 5.00
CA THR A 263 -4.54 -0.11 4.98
C THR A 263 -5.47 0.42 6.08
N SER A 264 -5.14 1.60 6.60
CA SER A 264 -6.06 2.36 7.46
C SER A 264 -7.16 3.07 6.69
N ASN A 265 -7.05 3.23 5.37
CA ASN A 265 -7.98 4.03 4.56
C ASN A 265 -8.16 5.48 5.09
N ALA A 266 -7.09 6.05 5.67
CA ALA A 266 -7.11 7.44 6.12
C ALA A 266 -7.38 8.41 4.96
N PRO A 267 -8.13 9.51 5.20
CA PRO A 267 -8.61 10.00 6.48
C PRO A 267 -10.03 9.51 6.84
N ARG A 268 -10.62 8.59 6.08
CA ARG A 268 -11.95 8.04 6.41
C ARG A 268 -11.92 7.39 7.80
N PHE A 269 -10.81 6.73 8.11
CA PHE A 269 -10.51 6.23 9.45
C PHE A 269 -9.18 6.80 9.96
N SER A 270 -8.98 6.77 11.28
CA SER A 270 -7.67 7.10 11.88
C SER A 270 -6.58 6.17 11.36
N THR A 271 -5.35 6.66 11.23
CA THR A 271 -4.16 5.85 10.90
C THR A 271 -3.89 4.75 11.94
N ASP A 272 -4.45 4.87 13.15
CA ASP A 272 -4.47 3.80 14.15
C ASP A 272 -5.14 2.51 13.65
N TRP A 273 -6.05 2.61 12.69
CA TRP A 273 -6.75 1.45 12.16
C TRP A 273 -5.83 0.50 11.39
N LEU A 274 -4.64 0.93 10.98
CA LEU A 274 -3.66 0.03 10.37
C LEU A 274 -3.27 -1.10 11.33
N ARG A 275 -2.93 -0.76 12.58
CA ARG A 275 -2.56 -1.75 13.63
C ARG A 275 -3.78 -2.49 14.17
N ILE A 276 -4.94 -1.85 14.24
CA ILE A 276 -6.19 -2.50 14.67
C ILE A 276 -6.61 -3.54 13.63
N GLY A 277 -6.55 -3.21 12.33
CA GLY A 277 -6.83 -4.14 11.24
C GLY A 277 -5.90 -5.36 11.27
N ALA A 278 -4.60 -5.16 11.51
CA ALA A 278 -3.66 -6.26 11.69
C ALA A 278 -4.02 -7.17 12.88
N ALA A 279 -4.39 -6.58 14.02
CA ALA A 279 -4.84 -7.33 15.20
C ALA A 279 -6.15 -8.10 14.96
N ILE A 280 -7.10 -7.51 14.22
CA ILE A 280 -8.34 -8.19 13.81
C ILE A 280 -8.02 -9.36 12.87
N ALA A 281 -7.18 -9.16 11.86
CA ALA A 281 -6.77 -10.23 10.95
C ALA A 281 -6.04 -11.38 11.68
N MET A 282 -5.18 -11.06 12.66
CA MET A 282 -4.52 -12.06 13.51
C MET A 282 -5.55 -12.88 14.30
N ARG A 283 -6.52 -12.21 14.91
CA ARG A 283 -7.62 -12.88 15.62
C ARG A 283 -8.42 -13.85 14.73
N GLN A 284 -8.40 -13.61 13.42
CA GLN A 284 -9.13 -14.40 12.43
C GLN A 284 -8.25 -15.45 11.71
N GLY A 285 -6.99 -15.60 12.12
CA GLY A 285 -6.10 -16.68 11.68
C GLY A 285 -4.83 -16.23 10.97
N LEU A 286 -4.61 -14.93 10.75
CA LEU A 286 -3.36 -14.44 10.16
C LEU A 286 -2.21 -14.67 11.15
N SER A 287 -1.10 -15.24 10.70
CA SER A 287 0.05 -15.47 11.58
C SER A 287 0.60 -14.14 12.11
N ARG A 288 1.25 -14.16 13.28
CA ARG A 288 1.88 -12.95 13.84
C ARG A 288 2.94 -12.37 12.90
N SER A 289 3.70 -13.23 12.21
CA SER A 289 4.71 -12.83 11.24
C SER A 289 4.07 -12.12 10.04
N ASP A 290 3.03 -12.73 9.44
CA ASP A 290 2.35 -12.16 8.28
C ASP A 290 1.60 -10.89 8.63
N ALA A 291 1.03 -10.79 9.84
CA ALA A 291 0.41 -9.57 10.32
C ALA A 291 1.42 -8.42 10.42
N LEU A 292 2.62 -8.65 10.96
CA LEU A 292 3.67 -7.63 10.98
C LEU A 292 4.09 -7.25 9.56
N LYS A 293 4.35 -8.24 8.69
CA LYS A 293 4.74 -8.02 7.28
C LYS A 293 3.68 -7.22 6.52
N SER A 294 2.39 -7.47 6.78
CA SER A 294 1.26 -6.80 6.11
C SER A 294 1.19 -5.29 6.36
N VAL A 295 1.87 -4.78 7.39
CA VAL A 295 1.93 -3.36 7.72
C VAL A 295 3.36 -2.80 7.64
N THR A 296 4.32 -3.56 7.09
CA THR A 296 5.74 -3.18 7.01
C THR A 296 6.37 -3.54 5.66
N SER A 297 6.91 -4.75 5.50
CA SER A 297 7.70 -5.16 4.35
C SER A 297 6.86 -5.47 3.10
N THR A 298 5.67 -6.07 3.27
CA THR A 298 4.76 -6.36 2.15
C THR A 298 4.27 -5.08 1.46
N PRO A 299 3.68 -4.09 2.15
CA PRO A 299 3.28 -2.83 1.52
C PRO A 299 4.47 -2.05 0.93
N ALA A 300 5.65 -2.10 1.56
CA ALA A 300 6.86 -1.50 0.99
C ALA A 300 7.27 -2.16 -0.34
N THR A 301 7.10 -3.48 -0.45
CA THR A 301 7.38 -4.25 -1.68
C THR A 301 6.37 -3.94 -2.77
N ILE A 302 5.06 -3.98 -2.43
CA ILE A 302 3.96 -3.64 -3.34
C ILE A 302 4.12 -2.21 -3.89
N ALA A 303 4.55 -1.27 -3.05
CA ALA A 303 4.79 0.12 -3.45
C ALA A 303 6.16 0.36 -4.13
N GLY A 304 7.01 -0.66 -4.30
CA GLY A 304 8.30 -0.55 -4.98
C GLY A 304 9.43 0.14 -4.18
N VAL A 305 9.30 0.24 -2.86
CA VAL A 305 10.25 0.96 -1.97
C VAL A 305 10.88 0.09 -0.88
N SER A 306 10.82 -1.24 -1.00
CA SER A 306 11.35 -2.19 -0.01
C SER A 306 12.85 -2.05 0.26
N LYS A 307 13.62 -1.52 -0.69
CA LYS A 307 15.05 -1.19 -0.49
C LYS A 307 15.29 -0.01 0.48
N ARG A 308 14.24 0.70 0.89
CA ARG A 308 14.33 1.92 1.72
C ARG A 308 13.57 1.84 3.03
N VAL A 309 12.48 1.08 3.10
CA VAL A 309 11.56 1.03 4.24
C VAL A 309 10.94 -0.36 4.40
N GLY A 310 10.33 -0.62 5.55
CA GLY A 310 9.57 -1.84 5.82
C GLY A 310 10.34 -2.93 6.58
N ALA A 311 11.63 -2.72 6.88
CA ALA A 311 12.43 -3.62 7.69
C ALA A 311 13.50 -2.87 8.50
N LEU A 312 13.96 -3.49 9.59
CA LEU A 312 15.16 -3.07 10.31
C LEU A 312 16.35 -3.88 9.79
N SER A 313 16.93 -3.44 8.69
CA SER A 313 18.07 -4.09 8.02
C SER A 313 19.12 -3.06 7.63
N ARG A 314 20.39 -3.49 7.54
CA ARG A 314 21.48 -2.63 7.08
C ARG A 314 21.18 -2.06 5.69
N GLY A 315 21.34 -0.74 5.51
CA GLY A 315 21.08 -0.04 4.24
C GLY A 315 20.46 1.34 4.38
#